data_AF-A0A1I7I8N1-F1
#
_entry.id   AF-A0A1I7I8N1-F1
#
_cell.length_a   1.000
_cell.length_b   1.000
_cell.length_c   1.000
_cell.angle_alpha   90.00
_cell.angle_beta   90.00
_cell.angle_gamma   90.00
#
_symmetry.space_group_name_H-M   'P 1'
#
loop_
_entity.id
_entity.type
_entity.pdbx_description
1 polymer ?
#
loop_
_entity_poly.entity_id
_entity_poly.type
_entity_poly.pdbx_seq_one_letter_code
_entity_poly.pdbx_strand_id
1 'polypeptide(L)'
;MGKVKTEESFEHQNTMPIVPPPEELESQEEMVKKMAPSLPDKLYKAFSAPPLEMKLVKSHSLPNHSSKEPVRYVWFRSNGKMPGDPFIHHCLLGYASDFNFLPTSLLPHSVDFMEHNMHAGSHN
;
A
#
# COMPACT_ATOMS: atom_id res chain seq x y z
N MET A 1 -42.54 12.48 -0.34
CA MET A 1 -41.14 12.77 0.04
C MET A 1 -40.92 12.32 1.48
N GLY A 2 -40.38 11.12 1.69
CA GLY A 2 -40.04 10.64 3.04
C GLY A 2 -38.78 11.34 3.53
N LYS A 3 -38.84 12.01 4.67
CA LYS A 3 -37.65 12.57 5.33
C LYS A 3 -36.78 11.39 5.76
N VAL A 4 -35.55 11.31 5.25
CA VAL A 4 -34.51 10.45 5.82
C VAL A 4 -34.28 10.92 7.26
N LYS A 5 -34.62 10.08 8.23
CA LYS A 5 -34.26 10.32 9.62
C LYS A 5 -32.77 10.03 9.74
N THR A 6 -32.00 11.02 10.19
CA THR A 6 -30.64 10.80 10.66
C THR A 6 -30.75 9.93 11.91
N GLU A 7 -30.28 8.70 11.86
CA GLU A 7 -30.30 7.82 13.03
C GLU A 7 -29.24 8.30 14.03
N GLU A 8 -29.63 8.45 15.30
CA GLU A 8 -28.68 8.68 16.39
C GLU A 8 -27.86 7.40 16.58
N SER A 9 -26.59 7.44 16.21
CA SER A 9 -25.67 6.30 16.31
C SER A 9 -24.44 6.67 17.14
N PHE A 10 -23.87 5.68 17.82
CA PHE A 10 -22.63 5.85 18.57
C PHE A 10 -21.45 5.83 17.60
N GLU A 11 -20.66 6.91 17.58
CA GLU A 11 -19.43 7.01 16.78
C GLU A 11 -18.21 6.72 17.65
N HIS A 12 -17.34 5.80 17.21
CA HIS A 12 -16.02 5.60 17.78
C HIS A 12 -15.02 5.26 16.67
N GLN A 13 -13.77 5.68 16.83
CA GLN A 13 -12.66 5.27 15.98
C GLN A 13 -11.39 5.08 16.82
N ASN A 14 -10.50 4.22 16.36
CA ASN A 14 -9.17 4.10 16.97
C ASN A 14 -8.32 5.34 16.64
N THR A 15 -7.36 5.65 17.50
CA THR A 15 -6.38 6.70 17.22
C THR A 15 -5.48 6.29 16.06
N MET A 16 -5.25 7.21 15.11
CA MET A 16 -4.30 7.00 14.02
C MET A 16 -2.89 6.79 14.59
N PRO A 17 -2.13 5.78 14.11
CA PRO A 17 -0.77 5.54 14.58
C PRO A 17 0.16 6.71 14.25
N ILE A 18 1.15 6.95 15.11
CA ILE A 18 2.18 7.96 14.88
C ILE A 18 3.21 7.40 13.91
N VAL A 19 3.22 7.89 12.68
CA VAL A 19 4.16 7.53 11.61
C VAL A 19 4.67 8.80 10.91
N PRO A 20 5.83 8.76 10.24
CA PRO A 20 6.31 9.89 9.45
C PRO A 20 5.27 10.33 8.41
N PRO A 21 5.15 11.65 8.15
CA PRO A 21 4.25 12.18 7.15
C PRO A 21 4.72 11.80 5.74
N PRO A 22 3.82 11.76 4.74
CA PRO A 22 4.17 11.33 3.38
C PRO A 22 5.23 12.21 2.71
N GLU A 23 5.38 13.47 3.10
CA GLU A 23 6.39 14.39 2.57
C GLU A 23 7.82 13.98 2.92
N GLU A 24 8.02 13.26 4.03
CA GLU A 24 9.32 12.75 4.48
C GLU A 24 9.68 11.39 3.86
N LEU A 25 8.77 10.80 3.10
CA LEU A 25 8.92 9.46 2.55
C LEU A 25 9.18 9.50 1.04
N GLU A 26 10.03 8.57 0.61
CA GLU A 26 10.28 8.29 -0.80
C GLU A 26 9.14 7.45 -1.39
N SER A 27 8.69 7.84 -2.58
CA SER A 27 7.71 7.10 -3.37
C SER A 27 8.33 5.92 -4.11
N GLN A 28 7.50 4.92 -4.41
CA GLN A 28 7.93 3.80 -5.27
C GLN A 28 8.43 4.28 -6.63
N GLU A 29 7.82 5.31 -7.21
CA GLU A 29 8.24 5.88 -8.49
C GLU A 29 9.65 6.49 -8.42
N GLU A 30 9.95 7.24 -7.36
CA GLU A 30 11.30 7.79 -7.13
C GLU A 30 12.34 6.68 -6.96
N MET A 31 11.98 5.62 -6.22
CA MET A 31 12.85 4.47 -6.03
C MET A 31 13.13 3.74 -7.36
N VAL A 32 12.10 3.54 -8.20
CA VAL A 32 12.23 2.94 -9.54
C VAL A 32 13.11 3.79 -10.45
N LYS A 33 12.95 5.12 -10.41
CA LYS A 33 13.80 6.06 -11.16
C LYS A 33 15.27 5.97 -10.74
N LYS A 34 15.55 5.83 -9.44
CA LYS A 34 16.93 5.63 -8.93
C LYS A 34 17.54 4.30 -9.38
N MET A 35 16.73 3.25 -9.49
CA MET A 35 17.16 1.92 -9.93
C MET A 35 17.10 1.73 -11.45
N ALA A 36 16.68 2.74 -12.22
CA ALA A 36 16.47 2.65 -13.66
C ALA A 36 17.67 2.04 -14.42
N PRO A 37 18.95 2.35 -14.10
CA PRO A 37 20.08 1.78 -14.82
C PRO A 37 20.24 0.25 -14.65
N SER A 38 19.68 -0.30 -13.56
CA SER A 38 19.76 -1.72 -13.22
C SER A 38 18.46 -2.50 -13.50
N LEU A 39 17.39 -1.83 -13.90
CA LEU A 39 16.09 -2.45 -14.12
C LEU A 39 15.92 -2.84 -15.60
N PRO A 40 15.41 -4.04 -15.90
CA PRO A 40 14.92 -4.37 -17.23
C PRO A 40 13.86 -3.36 -17.70
N ASP A 41 13.93 -2.93 -18.96
CA ASP A 41 13.05 -1.92 -19.55
C ASP A 41 11.55 -2.17 -19.30
N LYS A 42 11.13 -3.43 -19.35
CA LYS A 42 9.74 -3.83 -19.13
C LYS A 42 9.27 -3.50 -17.71
N LEU A 43 10.13 -3.75 -16.72
CA LEU A 43 9.84 -3.47 -15.31
C LEU A 43 9.90 -1.97 -15.06
N TYR A 44 10.92 -1.27 -15.59
CA TYR A 44 10.99 0.18 -15.49
C TYR A 44 9.71 0.84 -16.01
N LYS A 45 9.26 0.50 -17.22
CA LYS A 45 8.01 1.05 -17.79
C LYS A 45 6.77 0.72 -16.97
N ALA A 46 6.69 -0.48 -16.40
CA ALA A 46 5.54 -0.90 -15.60
C ALA A 46 5.42 -0.11 -14.29
N PHE A 47 6.55 0.31 -13.70
CA PHE A 47 6.57 0.95 -12.38
C PHE A 47 6.95 2.43 -12.39
N SER A 48 7.32 3.01 -13.54
CA SER A 48 7.70 4.42 -13.66
C SER A 48 6.53 5.40 -13.66
N ALA A 49 5.29 4.91 -13.84
CA ALA A 49 4.08 5.74 -13.86
C ALA A 49 2.87 4.93 -13.31
N PRO A 50 2.90 4.55 -12.02
CA PRO A 50 1.84 3.74 -11.44
C PRO A 50 0.54 4.56 -11.28
N PRO A 51 -0.65 3.93 -11.34
CA PRO A 51 -1.93 4.62 -11.15
C PRO A 51 -2.15 5.13 -9.72
N LEU A 52 -1.44 4.53 -8.76
CA LEU A 52 -1.40 4.94 -7.36
C LEU A 52 0.04 5.31 -7.02
N GLU A 53 0.21 6.47 -6.39
CA GLU A 53 1.45 6.75 -5.70
C GLU A 53 1.41 6.04 -4.34
N MET A 54 2.47 5.32 -4.01
CA MET A 54 2.63 4.65 -2.72
C MET A 54 3.96 5.01 -2.09
N LYS A 55 3.93 5.31 -0.80
CA LYS A 55 5.09 5.62 0.03
C LYS A 55 5.09 4.73 1.26
N LEU A 56 6.09 3.87 1.37
CA LEU A 56 6.21 2.96 2.50
C LEU A 56 6.89 3.66 3.66
N VAL A 57 6.29 3.57 4.84
CA VAL A 57 6.97 3.91 6.08
C VAL A 57 7.99 2.80 6.34
N LYS A 58 9.29 3.13 6.24
CA LYS A 58 10.34 2.19 6.62
C LYS A 58 10.21 1.91 8.11
N SER A 59 9.97 0.65 8.46
CA SER A 59 10.09 0.23 9.86
C SER A 59 11.53 0.49 10.29
N HIS A 60 11.71 1.24 11.37
CA HIS A 60 12.99 1.36 12.06
C HIS A 60 13.31 0.00 12.72
N SER A 61 13.60 -1.04 11.93
CA SER A 61 14.02 -2.33 12.46
C SER A 61 15.53 -2.42 12.46
N LEU A 62 16.06 -2.72 13.63
CA LEU A 62 17.44 -3.07 13.96
C LEU A 62 18.08 -4.02 12.91
N PRO A 63 19.41 -4.00 12.76
CA PRO A 63 20.15 -4.58 11.63
C PRO A 63 20.17 -6.12 11.54
N ASN A 64 19.22 -6.81 12.16
CA ASN A 64 19.16 -8.27 12.14
C ASN A 64 17.98 -8.76 11.30
N HIS A 65 18.27 -9.77 10.49
CA HIS A 65 17.34 -10.61 9.72
C HIS A 65 16.43 -11.46 10.65
N SER A 66 15.93 -10.89 11.73
CA SER A 66 14.92 -11.52 12.58
C SER A 66 13.53 -11.28 12.02
N SER A 67 12.66 -12.28 12.17
CA SER A 67 11.21 -12.19 11.97
C SER A 67 10.68 -10.81 12.37
N LYS A 68 10.00 -10.13 11.45
CA LYS A 68 9.41 -8.80 11.70
C LYS A 68 7.94 -8.97 12.03
N GLU A 69 7.45 -8.11 12.93
CA GLU A 69 6.01 -8.00 13.17
C GLU A 69 5.27 -7.78 11.84
N PRO A 70 4.10 -8.40 11.62
CA PRO A 70 3.30 -8.27 10.40
C PRO A 70 2.57 -6.92 10.36
N VAL A 71 3.31 -5.83 10.55
CA VAL A 71 2.81 -4.45 10.57
C VAL A 71 3.55 -3.65 9.52
N ARG A 72 2.77 -3.05 8.61
CA ARG A 72 3.27 -2.18 7.56
C ARG A 72 2.37 -0.94 7.47
N TYR A 73 2.97 0.23 7.40
CA TYR A 73 2.27 1.48 7.12
C TYR A 73 2.64 1.98 5.74
N VAL A 74 1.62 2.33 4.95
CA VAL A 74 1.78 2.82 3.58
C VAL A 74 0.87 4.02 3.40
N TRP A 75 1.46 5.15 3.00
CA TRP A 75 0.70 6.27 2.48
C TRP A 75 0.44 6.03 1.00
N PHE A 76 -0.79 6.27 0.55
CA PHE A 76 -1.12 6.18 -0.87
C PHE A 76 -2.08 7.27 -1.30
N ARG A 77 -2.04 7.61 -2.60
CA ARG A 77 -2.99 8.52 -3.25
C ARG A 77 -3.11 8.18 -4.72
N SER A 78 -4.19 8.63 -5.37
CA SER A 78 -4.32 8.55 -6.83
C SER A 78 -3.21 9.35 -7.53
N ASN A 79 -2.55 8.74 -8.51
CA ASN A 79 -1.59 9.42 -9.36
C ASN A 79 -2.31 10.11 -10.53
N GLY A 80 -3.13 11.10 -10.19
CA GLY A 80 -3.97 11.83 -11.13
C GLY A 80 -5.23 12.40 -10.49
N LYS A 81 -6.09 12.97 -11.34
CA LYS A 81 -7.39 13.51 -10.91
C LYS A 81 -8.41 12.40 -10.81
N MET A 82 -9.08 12.32 -9.65
CA MET A 82 -10.21 11.43 -9.45
C MET A 82 -11.53 12.13 -9.84
N PRO A 83 -12.50 11.40 -10.40
CA PRO A 83 -13.86 11.90 -10.58
C PRO A 83 -14.49 12.30 -9.23
N GLY A 84 -15.48 13.20 -9.26
CA GLY A 84 -16.20 13.62 -8.06
C GLY A 84 -17.22 12.60 -7.51
N ASP A 85 -17.33 11.42 -8.12
CA ASP A 85 -18.26 10.36 -7.72
C ASP A 85 -17.66 9.53 -6.56
N PRO A 86 -18.24 9.56 -5.34
CA PRO A 86 -17.76 8.79 -4.19
C PRO A 86 -17.67 7.29 -4.42
N PHE A 87 -18.50 6.72 -5.30
CA PHE A 87 -18.46 5.30 -5.63
C PHE A 87 -17.10 4.91 -6.22
N ILE A 88 -16.55 5.77 -7.08
CA ILE A 88 -15.25 5.54 -7.71
C ILE A 88 -14.12 5.60 -6.68
N HIS A 89 -14.23 6.45 -5.65
CA HIS A 89 -13.27 6.50 -4.53
C HIS A 89 -13.31 5.21 -3.71
N HIS A 90 -14.49 4.65 -3.44
CA HIS A 90 -14.60 3.36 -2.75
C HIS A 90 -14.02 2.21 -3.57
N CYS A 91 -14.28 2.18 -4.88
CA CYS A 91 -13.66 1.19 -5.77
C CYS A 91 -12.13 1.32 -5.78
N LEU A 92 -11.60 2.55 -5.81
CA LEU A 92 -10.16 2.77 -5.73
C LEU A 92 -9.58 2.30 -4.40
N LEU A 93 -10.28 2.54 -3.29
CA LEU A 93 -9.84 2.10 -1.96
C LEU A 93 -9.76 0.57 -1.88
N GLY A 94 -10.76 -0.15 -2.41
CA GLY A 94 -10.72 -1.61 -2.51
C GLY A 94 -9.61 -2.12 -3.42
N TYR A 95 -9.38 -1.44 -4.56
CA TYR A 95 -8.24 -1.77 -5.43
C TYR A 95 -6.90 -1.55 -4.71
N ALA A 96 -6.76 -0.46 -3.94
CA ALA A 96 -5.54 -0.12 -3.23
C ALA A 96 -5.25 -1.07 -2.05
N SER A 97 -6.27 -1.62 -1.39
CA SER A 97 -6.09 -2.48 -0.21
C SER A 97 -5.34 -3.78 -0.51
N ASP A 98 -5.46 -4.31 -1.73
CA ASP A 98 -4.86 -5.60 -2.10
C ASP A 98 -3.33 -5.52 -2.31
N PHE A 99 -2.77 -4.33 -2.56
CA PHE A 99 -1.36 -4.17 -2.93
C PHE A 99 -0.37 -4.53 -1.82
N ASN A 100 -0.70 -4.21 -0.58
CA ASN A 100 0.22 -4.34 0.55
C ASN A 100 -0.20 -5.40 1.56
N PHE A 101 -1.29 -6.12 1.29
CA PHE A 101 -1.78 -7.19 2.16
C PHE A 101 -0.80 -8.37 2.19
N LEU A 102 -0.53 -8.99 1.04
CA LEU A 102 0.35 -10.16 0.95
C LEU A 102 1.82 -9.86 1.35
N PRO A 103 2.45 -8.74 0.93
CA PRO A 103 3.80 -8.40 1.40
C PRO A 103 3.90 -8.14 2.91
N THR A 104 2.78 -7.87 3.59
CA THR A 104 2.75 -7.67 5.05
C THR A 104 2.66 -9.00 5.79
N SER A 105 1.87 -9.96 5.29
CA SER A 105 1.76 -11.30 5.90
C SER A 105 3.05 -12.12 5.79
N LEU A 106 3.93 -11.78 4.84
CA LEU A 106 5.23 -12.45 4.66
C LEU A 106 6.35 -11.93 5.60
N LEU A 107 6.15 -10.79 6.26
CA LEU A 107 7.17 -10.18 7.14
C LEU A 107 7.65 -11.11 8.28
N PRO A 108 6.78 -11.90 8.95
CA PRO A 108 7.22 -12.82 10.01
C PRO A 108 8.01 -14.02 9.49
N HIS A 109 7.88 -14.34 8.20
CA HIS A 109 8.48 -15.50 7.56
C HIS A 109 9.84 -15.20 6.93
N SER A 110 10.26 -13.93 6.91
CA SER A 110 11.52 -13.48 6.29
C SER A 110 11.68 -13.89 4.82
N VAL A 111 10.56 -14.11 4.11
CA VAL A 111 10.53 -14.43 2.68
C VAL A 111 10.17 -13.17 1.90
N ASP A 112 10.90 -12.89 0.82
CA ASP A 112 10.50 -11.83 -0.10
C ASP A 112 9.45 -12.35 -1.08
N PHE A 113 8.42 -11.56 -1.39
CA PHE A 113 7.36 -11.96 -2.32
C PHE A 113 7.91 -12.31 -3.72
N MET A 114 9.05 -11.73 -4.08
CA MET A 114 9.71 -11.95 -5.37
C MET A 114 10.68 -13.14 -5.37
N GLU A 115 10.96 -13.76 -4.22
CA GLU A 115 11.76 -14.99 -4.15
C GLU A 115 10.99 -16.17 -4.77
N HIS A 116 11.64 -16.83 -5.74
CA HIS A 116 11.08 -17.68 -6.79
C HIS A 116 10.34 -18.98 -6.38
N ASN A 117 9.80 -19.13 -5.16
CA ASN A 117 9.16 -20.39 -4.72
C ASN A 117 7.78 -20.26 -4.05
N MET A 118 7.14 -19.09 -4.03
CA MET A 118 5.77 -18.97 -3.49
C MET A 118 4.69 -19.01 -4.56
N HIS A 119 3.98 -20.16 -4.64
CA HIS A 119 2.70 -20.26 -5.32
C HIS A 119 1.58 -19.93 -4.32
N ALA A 120 1.06 -18.70 -4.34
CA ALA A 120 -0.20 -18.38 -3.67
C ALA A 120 -1.36 -18.90 -4.54
N GLY A 121 -1.64 -20.20 -4.44
CA GLY A 121 -2.77 -20.85 -5.11
C GLY A 121 -3.80 -21.32 -4.08
N SER A 122 -5.01 -20.78 -4.15
CA SER A 122 -6.19 -21.39 -3.52
C SER A 122 -6.39 -22.77 -4.12
N HIS A 123 -6.27 -23.82 -3.32
CA HIS A 123 -6.82 -25.13 -3.68
C HIS A 123 -8.35 -25.00 -3.65
N ASN A 124 -9.00 -25.28 -4.77
CA ASN A 124 -10.43 -25.57 -4.85
C ASN A 124 -10.58 -26.96 -5.45
#